data_AF-A0A1Q3EN47-F1
#
_entry.id   AF-A0A1Q3EN47-F1
#
_cell.length_a   1.000
_cell.length_b   1.000
_cell.length_c   1.000
_cell.angle_alpha   90.00
_cell.angle_beta   90.00
_cell.angle_gamma   90.00
#
_symmetry.space_group_name_H-M   'P 1'
#
loop_
_entity.id
_entity.type
_entity.pdbx_description
1 polymer ?
#
loop_
_entity_poly.entity_id
_entity_poly.type
_entity_poly.pdbx_seq_one_letter_code
_entity_poly.pdbx_strand_id
1 'polypeptide(L)'
;MSALTDILPVETLHEVVSSLDSPSDILSFGISSKALADIAIPHHLKFRVFRVRISRSAAIWRFFAQADLTAGEVRELDILPENISDVCHGDYGPDRWMAEPLVPPKELFEGGQAQHFKGRPSFEQTRRDEMLLVDAVKRMKNLRRFGWYRSPPPVIVEQDDLWHTLGTLGSLEELDVVDEPFSVLTHAPAGYIAVKPLASTETFLSLRGLKNLTICTHAYDQKQDKATKTWRNWICDSNHP
;
A
#
# COMPACT_ATOMS: atom_id res chain seq x y z
N MET A 1 44.01 -0.29 12.23
CA MET A 1 42.75 0.46 12.38
C MET A 1 41.81 -0.47 13.13
N SER A 2 41.55 -0.23 14.42
CA SER A 2 40.54 -1.00 15.16
C SER A 2 39.20 -0.79 14.48
N ALA A 3 38.45 -1.87 14.28
CA ALA A 3 37.18 -1.76 13.59
C ALA A 3 36.19 -1.01 14.50
N LEU A 4 35.30 -0.22 13.92
CA LEU A 4 34.25 0.49 14.66
C LEU A 4 33.38 -0.46 15.49
N THR A 5 33.27 -1.71 15.06
CA THR A 5 32.62 -2.82 15.76
C THR A 5 33.32 -3.26 17.03
N ASP A 6 34.60 -2.92 17.21
CA ASP A 6 35.35 -3.22 18.43
C ASP A 6 35.07 -2.17 19.53
N ILE A 7 34.48 -1.03 19.15
CA ILE A 7 34.26 0.13 20.02
C ILE A 7 32.77 0.28 20.38
N LEU A 8 31.87 0.00 19.43
CA LEU A 8 30.43 0.15 19.63
C LEU A 8 29.72 -1.22 19.71
N PRO A 9 28.78 -1.39 20.67
CA PRO A 9 27.88 -2.54 20.68
C PRO A 9 27.08 -2.64 19.37
N VAL A 10 26.81 -3.87 18.94
CA VAL A 10 26.09 -4.15 17.69
C VAL A 10 24.66 -3.61 17.73
N GLU A 11 24.05 -3.55 18.92
CA GLU A 11 22.71 -3.01 19.16
C GLU A 11 22.65 -1.52 18.81
N THR A 12 23.68 -0.75 19.17
CA THR A 12 23.77 0.67 18.82
C THR A 12 23.91 0.86 17.32
N LEU A 13 24.64 -0.02 16.64
CA LEU A 13 24.74 0.03 15.18
C LEU A 13 23.40 -0.28 14.51
N HIS A 14 22.64 -1.26 15.01
CA HIS A 14 21.28 -1.53 14.54
C HIS A 14 20.34 -0.33 14.73
N GLU A 15 20.44 0.35 15.87
CA GLU A 15 19.64 1.56 16.14
C GLU A 15 19.99 2.69 15.16
N VAL A 16 21.30 2.91 14.92
CA VAL A 16 21.76 3.89 13.92
C VAL A 16 21.21 3.55 12.54
N VAL A 17 21.32 2.29 12.08
CA VAL A 17 20.80 1.89 10.77
C VAL A 17 19.28 1.99 10.72
N SER A 18 18.58 1.63 11.80
CA SER A 18 17.12 1.76 11.90
C SER A 18 16.67 3.22 11.78
N SER A 19 17.47 4.18 12.25
CA SER A 19 17.18 5.61 12.11
C SER A 19 17.34 6.16 10.68
N LEU A 20 18.01 5.43 9.78
CA LEU A 20 18.19 5.85 8.39
C LEU A 20 16.92 5.52 7.58
N ASP A 21 16.23 6.57 7.11
CA ASP A 21 14.99 6.41 6.35
C ASP A 21 15.24 6.02 4.89
N SER A 22 16.28 6.58 4.26
CA SER A 22 16.57 6.35 2.84
C SER A 22 17.33 5.03 2.61
N PRO A 23 16.89 4.18 1.65
CA PRO A 23 17.63 2.97 1.30
C PRO A 23 19.04 3.28 0.73
N SER A 24 19.23 4.44 0.12
CA SER A 24 20.54 4.90 -0.37
C SER A 24 21.51 5.15 0.78
N ASP A 25 21.03 5.68 1.91
CA ASP A 25 21.85 5.96 3.08
C ASP A 25 22.24 4.66 3.80
N ILE A 26 21.31 3.71 3.89
CA ILE A 26 21.57 2.37 4.41
C ILE A 26 22.62 1.64 3.56
N LEU A 27 22.50 1.73 2.23
CA LEU A 27 23.48 1.16 1.34
C LEU A 27 24.85 1.83 1.51
N SER A 28 24.88 3.16 1.56
CA SER A 28 26.10 3.95 1.78
C SER A 28 26.77 3.60 3.12
N PHE A 29 25.96 3.38 4.16
CA PHE A 29 26.42 2.90 5.45
C PHE A 29 27.03 1.49 5.35
N GLY A 30 26.33 0.57 4.68
CA GLY A 30 26.77 -0.81 4.49
C GLY A 30 28.07 -0.92 3.68
N ILE A 31 28.25 -0.15 2.61
CA ILE A 31 29.46 -0.22 1.76
C ILE A 31 30.71 0.34 2.44
N SER A 32 30.57 1.04 3.57
CA SER A 32 31.71 1.63 4.29
C SER A 32 32.55 0.58 5.03
N SER A 33 31.99 -0.59 5.35
CA SER A 33 32.70 -1.71 6.00
C SER A 33 31.94 -3.02 5.84
N LYS A 34 32.66 -4.14 5.71
CA LYS A 34 32.06 -5.49 5.66
C LYS A 34 31.15 -5.78 6.86
N ALA A 35 31.56 -5.40 8.07
CA ALA A 35 30.78 -5.67 9.26
C ALA A 35 29.49 -4.83 9.32
N LEU A 36 29.51 -3.61 8.76
CA LEU A 36 28.31 -2.79 8.63
C LEU A 36 27.40 -3.29 7.50
N ALA A 37 27.98 -3.83 6.43
CA ALA A 37 27.22 -4.53 5.40
C ALA A 37 26.42 -5.71 5.97
N ASP A 38 27.03 -6.51 6.84
CA ASP A 38 26.36 -7.67 7.47
C ASP A 38 25.18 -7.25 8.38
N ILE A 39 25.26 -6.06 8.98
CA ILE A 39 24.17 -5.47 9.79
C ILE A 39 23.09 -4.90 8.87
N ALA A 40 23.46 -4.05 7.91
CA ALA A 40 22.53 -3.33 7.04
C ALA A 40 21.80 -4.26 6.04
N ILE A 41 22.50 -5.26 5.51
CA ILE A 41 22.05 -6.18 4.47
C ILE A 41 22.14 -7.62 5.02
N PRO A 42 21.02 -8.37 5.12
CA PRO A 42 19.70 -8.10 4.53
C PRO A 42 18.71 -7.35 5.44
N HIS A 43 19.02 -7.19 6.73
CA HIS A 43 18.02 -6.96 7.78
C HIS A 43 17.31 -5.61 7.73
N HIS A 44 17.99 -4.55 7.30
CA HIS A 44 17.35 -3.23 7.22
C HIS A 44 16.94 -2.92 5.79
N LEU A 45 17.82 -3.17 4.82
CA LEU A 45 17.55 -2.78 3.43
C LEU A 45 16.34 -3.51 2.81
N LYS A 46 16.13 -4.80 3.12
CA LYS A 46 15.06 -5.59 2.50
C LYS A 46 13.66 -5.27 3.04
N PHE A 47 13.55 -4.69 4.24
CA PHE A 47 12.26 -4.51 4.93
C PHE A 47 11.74 -3.07 4.89
N ARG A 48 12.39 -2.18 4.13
CA ARG A 48 12.01 -0.76 4.06
C ARG A 48 10.81 -0.49 3.16
N VAL A 49 10.74 -1.15 2.02
CA VAL A 49 9.75 -0.87 0.96
C VAL A 49 9.03 -2.15 0.59
N PHE A 50 7.70 -2.16 0.74
CA PHE A 50 6.85 -3.27 0.34
C PHE A 50 5.84 -2.83 -0.70
N ARG A 51 5.76 -3.62 -1.78
CA ARG A 51 4.72 -3.46 -2.81
C ARG A 51 4.05 -4.79 -3.03
N VAL A 52 2.83 -4.93 -2.53
CA VAL A 52 2.23 -6.24 -2.33
C VAL A 52 0.73 -6.22 -2.60
N ARG A 53 0.19 -7.40 -2.90
CA ARG A 53 -1.25 -7.61 -3.12
C ARG A 53 -1.84 -8.25 -1.86
N ILE A 54 -2.95 -7.74 -1.36
CA ILE A 54 -3.52 -8.18 -0.08
C ILE A 54 -3.74 -9.70 -0.07
N SER A 55 -4.43 -10.23 -1.09
CA SER A 55 -4.86 -11.64 -1.09
C SER A 55 -3.74 -12.63 -1.34
N ARG A 56 -2.60 -12.18 -1.89
CA ARG A 56 -1.41 -13.03 -2.09
C ARG A 56 -0.39 -12.91 -0.97
N SER A 57 -0.63 -11.99 -0.03
CA SER A 57 0.33 -11.60 0.99
C SER A 57 -0.12 -11.90 2.42
N ALA A 58 -1.15 -12.73 2.61
CA ALA A 58 -1.64 -13.11 3.93
C ALA A 58 -0.55 -13.65 4.88
N ALA A 59 0.44 -14.38 4.35
CA ALA A 59 1.57 -14.87 5.14
C ALA A 59 2.45 -13.73 5.68
N ILE A 60 2.70 -12.70 4.85
CA ILE A 60 3.48 -11.52 5.22
C ILE A 60 2.74 -10.70 6.27
N TRP A 61 1.42 -10.56 6.12
CA TRP A 61 0.60 -9.87 7.12
C TRP A 61 0.62 -10.57 8.46
N ARG A 62 0.47 -11.91 8.48
CA ARG A 62 0.63 -12.68 9.72
C ARG A 62 2.02 -12.54 10.34
N PHE A 63 3.06 -12.55 9.50
CA PHE A 63 4.44 -12.36 9.95
C PHE A 63 4.61 -10.99 10.62
N PHE A 64 4.21 -9.91 9.96
CA PHE A 64 4.33 -8.56 10.52
C PHE A 64 3.42 -8.36 11.73
N ALA A 65 2.25 -8.98 11.75
CA ALA A 65 1.35 -9.00 12.92
C ALA A 65 1.94 -9.76 14.12
N GLN A 66 3.09 -10.44 13.99
CA GLN A 66 3.78 -11.13 15.09
C GLN A 66 5.18 -10.56 15.36
N ALA A 67 5.87 -10.05 14.33
CA ALA A 67 7.25 -9.58 14.40
C ALA A 67 7.34 -8.05 14.50
N ASP A 68 7.16 -7.51 15.72
CA ASP A 68 7.14 -6.06 15.99
C ASP A 68 8.37 -5.30 15.47
N LEU A 69 9.56 -5.83 15.73
CA LEU A 69 10.82 -5.17 15.34
C LEU A 69 10.93 -5.08 13.82
N THR A 70 10.63 -6.16 13.11
CA THR A 70 10.69 -6.19 11.64
C THR A 70 9.60 -5.33 11.00
N ALA A 71 8.38 -5.33 11.56
CA ALA A 71 7.31 -4.46 11.10
C ALA A 71 7.68 -2.97 11.29
N GLY A 72 8.35 -2.64 12.39
CA GLY A 72 8.86 -1.30 12.67
C GLY A 72 9.92 -0.81 11.67
N GLU A 73 10.54 -1.69 10.88
CA GLU A 73 11.49 -1.31 9.84
C GLU A 73 10.83 -0.87 8.53
N VAL A 74 9.52 -1.13 8.35
CA VAL A 74 8.79 -0.70 7.15
C VAL A 74 8.66 0.83 7.13
N ARG A 75 8.99 1.43 5.98
CA ARG A 75 8.87 2.88 5.72
C ARG A 75 7.88 3.18 4.62
N GLU A 76 7.76 2.30 3.63
CA GLU A 76 6.85 2.45 2.51
C GLU A 76 6.05 1.16 2.31
N LEU A 77 4.73 1.33 2.17
CA LEU A 77 3.83 0.23 1.87
C LEU A 77 2.85 0.62 0.77
N ASP A 78 2.98 -0.03 -0.38
CA ASP A 78 2.06 0.09 -1.51
C ASP A 78 1.19 -1.17 -1.61
N ILE A 79 -0.12 -1.00 -1.46
CA ILE A 79 -1.14 -2.01 -1.70
C ILE A 79 -1.54 -1.98 -3.17
N LEU A 80 -1.11 -3.00 -3.90
CA LEU A 80 -1.32 -3.15 -5.32
C LEU A 80 -2.69 -3.78 -5.65
N PRO A 81 -3.22 -3.52 -6.87
CA PRO A 81 -4.38 -4.22 -7.39
C PRO A 81 -4.15 -5.73 -7.49
N GLU A 82 -5.21 -6.50 -7.27
CA GLU A 82 -5.16 -7.96 -7.41
C GLU A 82 -4.96 -8.37 -8.88
N ASN A 83 -5.58 -7.66 -9.82
CA ASN A 83 -5.40 -7.84 -11.25
C ASN A 83 -4.97 -6.53 -11.90
N ILE A 84 -3.99 -6.61 -12.81
CA ILE A 84 -3.51 -5.44 -13.57
C ILE A 84 -4.66 -4.81 -14.37
N SER A 85 -5.58 -5.63 -14.87
CA SER A 85 -6.79 -5.19 -15.58
C SER A 85 -7.71 -4.30 -14.75
N ASP A 86 -7.66 -4.40 -13.41
CA ASP A 86 -8.47 -3.56 -12.53
C ASP A 86 -8.04 -2.08 -12.59
N VAL A 87 -6.89 -1.78 -13.20
CA VAL A 87 -6.30 -0.43 -13.29
C VAL A 87 -6.13 0.07 -14.73
N CYS A 88 -6.14 -0.81 -15.72
CA CYS A 88 -5.92 -0.48 -17.14
C CYS A 88 -7.02 0.37 -17.80
N HIS A 89 -7.94 0.97 -17.05
CA HIS A 89 -9.01 1.80 -17.58
C HIS A 89 -8.75 3.31 -17.49
N GLY A 90 -7.57 3.74 -16.99
CA GLY A 90 -7.17 5.14 -17.00
C GLY A 90 -5.67 5.36 -17.27
N ASP A 91 -5.32 6.53 -17.81
CA ASP A 91 -3.93 7.00 -18.05
C ASP A 91 -3.15 7.29 -16.75
N TYR A 92 -3.74 7.00 -15.59
CA TYR A 92 -3.21 7.35 -14.28
C TYR A 92 -2.35 6.24 -13.72
N GLY A 93 -1.33 5.77 -14.44
CA GLY A 93 -0.28 4.96 -13.83
C GLY A 93 0.84 5.86 -13.38
N PRO A 94 0.92 6.35 -12.11
CA PRO A 94 2.17 6.91 -11.63
C PRO A 94 3.28 5.90 -11.91
N ASP A 95 4.44 6.37 -12.35
CA ASP A 95 5.61 5.54 -12.69
C ASP A 95 5.92 4.48 -11.61
N ARG A 96 5.52 4.77 -10.37
CA ARG A 96 5.64 3.91 -9.19
C ARG A 96 4.79 2.62 -9.22
N TRP A 97 3.65 2.59 -9.92
CA TRP A 97 2.81 1.39 -10.06
C TRP A 97 3.42 0.34 -10.99
N MET A 98 4.21 0.80 -11.95
CA MET A 98 4.88 -0.04 -12.93
C MET A 98 6.17 -0.65 -12.37
N ALA A 99 6.65 -0.15 -11.24
CA ALA A 99 7.79 -0.74 -10.58
C ALA A 99 7.42 -2.14 -10.08
N GLU A 100 8.29 -3.11 -10.36
CA GLU A 100 8.03 -4.51 -10.02
C GLU A 100 7.64 -4.64 -8.53
N PRO A 101 6.65 -5.49 -8.21
CA PRO A 101 6.35 -5.82 -6.83
C PRO A 101 7.66 -6.22 -6.15
N LEU A 102 8.06 -5.47 -5.12
CA LEU A 102 9.24 -5.84 -4.35
C LEU A 102 8.87 -7.11 -3.60
N VAL A 103 9.30 -8.24 -4.19
CA VAL A 103 9.02 -9.56 -3.67
C VAL A 103 9.61 -9.59 -2.26
N PRO A 104 8.79 -9.88 -1.24
CA PRO A 104 9.30 -10.03 0.11
C PRO A 104 10.44 -11.05 0.12
N PRO A 105 11.39 -10.94 1.06
CA PRO A 105 12.46 -11.91 1.20
C PRO A 105 11.89 -13.32 1.10
N LYS A 106 12.50 -14.19 0.27
CA LYS A 106 12.08 -15.60 0.10
C LYS A 106 11.98 -16.32 1.45
N GLU A 107 12.77 -15.85 2.40
CA GLU A 107 12.82 -16.22 3.81
C GLU A 107 11.44 -16.10 4.51
N LEU A 108 10.57 -15.17 4.08
CA LEU A 108 9.19 -15.04 4.62
C LEU A 108 8.22 -16.10 4.08
N PHE A 109 8.63 -16.87 3.08
CA PHE A 109 7.80 -17.89 2.42
C PHE A 109 8.28 -19.32 2.70
N GLU A 110 9.25 -19.50 3.61
CA GLU A 110 9.77 -20.82 3.99
C GLU A 110 8.68 -21.65 4.67
N GLY A 111 7.93 -22.42 3.87
CA GLY A 111 6.95 -23.39 4.34
C GLY A 111 5.58 -23.32 3.66
N GLY A 112 5.28 -22.26 2.91
CA GLY A 112 4.03 -22.14 2.18
C GLY A 112 4.28 -21.94 0.70
N GLN A 113 3.94 -22.92 -0.15
CA GLN A 113 3.83 -22.66 -1.59
C GLN A 113 2.95 -21.42 -1.76
N ALA A 114 3.48 -20.37 -2.40
CA ALA A 114 2.69 -19.21 -2.77
C ALA A 114 1.51 -19.75 -3.57
N GLN A 115 0.34 -19.81 -2.93
CA GLN A 115 -0.83 -20.40 -3.56
C GLN A 115 -1.14 -19.52 -4.75
N HIS A 116 -0.89 -20.05 -5.93
CA HIS A 116 -1.16 -19.36 -7.17
C HIS A 116 -2.69 -19.38 -7.34
N PHE A 117 -3.37 -18.49 -6.62
CA PHE A 117 -4.81 -18.36 -6.71
C PHE A 117 -5.15 -17.90 -8.13
N LYS A 118 -5.69 -18.82 -8.93
CA LYS A 118 -6.31 -18.52 -10.21
C LYS A 118 -7.71 -17.99 -9.90
N GLY A 119 -7.86 -16.67 -9.84
CA GLY A 119 -9.16 -16.02 -9.74
C GLY A 119 -9.22 -14.89 -8.72
N ARG A 120 -10.35 -14.21 -8.72
CA ARG A 120 -10.64 -13.13 -7.76
C ARG A 120 -10.86 -13.74 -6.37
N PRO A 121 -10.26 -13.18 -5.31
CA PRO A 121 -10.55 -13.60 -3.94
C PRO A 121 -12.04 -13.42 -3.62
N SER A 122 -12.59 -14.29 -2.75
CA SER A 122 -13.93 -14.07 -2.23
C SER A 122 -13.97 -12.83 -1.32
N PHE A 123 -15.15 -12.26 -1.12
CA PHE A 123 -15.35 -11.12 -0.22
C PHE A 123 -14.89 -11.43 1.21
N GLU A 124 -15.26 -12.60 1.74
CA GLU A 124 -14.85 -13.03 3.08
C GLU A 124 -13.34 -13.24 3.20
N GLN A 125 -12.70 -13.74 2.14
CA GLN A 125 -11.24 -13.87 2.13
C GLN A 125 -10.57 -12.50 2.15
N THR A 126 -11.05 -11.57 1.31
CA THR A 126 -10.59 -10.18 1.28
C THR A 126 -10.70 -9.54 2.66
N ARG A 127 -11.86 -9.64 3.31
CA ARG A 127 -12.07 -9.08 4.65
C ARG A 127 -11.07 -9.64 5.66
N ARG A 128 -10.84 -10.96 5.65
CA ARG A 128 -9.87 -11.62 6.54
C ARG A 128 -8.44 -11.16 6.28
N ASP A 129 -8.05 -11.00 5.02
CA ASP A 129 -6.70 -10.53 4.67
C ASP A 129 -6.50 -9.05 5.00
N GLU A 130 -7.54 -8.22 4.87
CA GLU A 130 -7.53 -6.83 5.31
C GLU A 130 -7.41 -6.70 6.83
N MET A 131 -8.06 -7.57 7.62
CA MET A 131 -7.89 -7.57 9.08
C MET A 131 -6.43 -7.84 9.46
N LEU A 132 -5.80 -8.83 8.79
CA LEU A 132 -4.37 -9.13 9.01
C LEU A 132 -3.48 -7.96 8.59
N LEU A 133 -3.81 -7.28 7.49
CA LEU A 133 -3.12 -6.07 7.07
C LEU A 133 -3.21 -4.98 8.15
N VAL A 134 -4.40 -4.73 8.70
CA VAL A 134 -4.59 -3.75 9.78
C VAL A 134 -3.73 -4.10 10.99
N ASP A 135 -3.75 -5.38 11.43
CA ASP A 135 -2.92 -5.85 12.54
C ASP A 135 -1.41 -5.70 12.27
N ALA A 136 -0.97 -5.89 11.03
CA ALA A 136 0.41 -5.66 10.61
C ALA A 136 0.76 -4.17 10.63
N VAL A 137 -0.10 -3.30 10.06
CA VAL A 137 0.11 -1.85 9.98
C VAL A 137 0.20 -1.23 11.37
N LYS A 138 -0.58 -1.69 12.35
CA LYS A 138 -0.47 -1.27 13.76
C LYS A 138 0.96 -1.38 14.34
N ARG A 139 1.79 -2.27 13.77
CA ARG A 139 3.17 -2.51 14.21
C ARG A 139 4.21 -1.76 13.37
N MET A 140 3.82 -1.14 12.25
CA MET A 140 4.68 -0.37 11.36
C MET A 140 4.85 1.07 11.86
N LYS A 141 5.42 1.24 13.06
CA LYS A 141 5.52 2.53 13.78
C LYS A 141 6.23 3.64 13.01
N ASN A 142 7.06 3.28 12.05
CA ASN A 142 7.85 4.22 11.26
C ASN A 142 7.35 4.33 9.80
N LEU A 143 6.14 3.86 9.50
CA LEU A 143 5.56 3.93 8.16
C LEU A 143 5.39 5.40 7.74
N ARG A 144 6.19 5.85 6.75
CA ARG A 144 6.18 7.23 6.24
C ARG A 144 5.25 7.39 5.04
N ARG A 145 5.15 6.37 4.20
CA ARG A 145 4.35 6.40 2.98
C ARG A 145 3.42 5.21 2.89
N PHE A 146 2.17 5.48 2.55
CA PHE A 146 1.18 4.46 2.28
C PHE A 146 0.49 4.71 0.93
N GLY A 147 0.48 3.69 0.07
CA GLY A 147 -0.22 3.69 -1.20
C GLY A 147 -1.38 2.69 -1.17
N TRP A 148 -2.59 3.13 -1.49
CA TRP A 148 -3.75 2.26 -1.72
C TRP A 148 -4.20 2.36 -3.17
N TYR A 149 -3.73 1.42 -3.99
CA TYR A 149 -4.02 1.39 -5.43
C TYR A 149 -5.03 0.30 -5.81
N ARG A 150 -5.67 -0.29 -4.81
CA ARG A 150 -6.61 -1.39 -4.99
C ARG A 150 -8.04 -0.87 -5.07
N SER A 151 -8.81 -1.44 -6.01
CA SER A 151 -10.27 -1.36 -6.06
C SER A 151 -10.89 -2.72 -5.69
N PRO A 152 -11.91 -2.79 -4.81
CA PRO A 152 -12.57 -1.67 -4.12
C PRO A 152 -11.74 -1.07 -2.98
N PRO A 153 -12.19 0.07 -2.40
CA PRO A 153 -11.68 0.56 -1.11
C PRO A 153 -11.75 -0.51 -0.01
N PRO A 154 -11.05 -0.31 1.14
CA PRO A 154 -11.08 -1.25 2.25
C PRO A 154 -12.52 -1.63 2.65
N VAL A 155 -12.75 -2.92 2.83
CA VAL A 155 -14.04 -3.51 3.18
C VAL A 155 -14.37 -3.28 4.66
N ILE A 156 -13.35 -3.22 5.51
CA ILE A 156 -13.51 -2.99 6.95
C ILE A 156 -13.73 -1.49 7.19
N VAL A 157 -14.90 -1.13 7.74
CA VAL A 157 -15.28 0.25 8.08
C VAL A 157 -15.73 0.34 9.55
N GLU A 158 -15.15 -0.51 10.40
CA GLU A 158 -15.41 -0.52 11.85
C GLU A 158 -14.46 0.44 12.57
N GLN A 159 -14.55 0.55 13.90
CA GLN A 159 -13.78 1.51 14.70
C GLN A 159 -12.25 1.33 14.58
N ASP A 160 -11.81 0.13 14.21
CA ASP A 160 -10.41 -0.26 13.97
C ASP A 160 -10.14 -0.44 12.46
N ASP A 161 -10.67 0.44 11.61
CA ASP A 161 -10.38 0.39 10.19
C ASP A 161 -8.93 0.80 9.85
N LEU A 162 -8.56 0.54 8.60
CA LEU A 162 -7.23 0.85 8.07
C LEU A 162 -6.90 2.34 8.20
N TRP A 163 -7.86 3.22 7.95
CA TRP A 163 -7.63 4.66 7.93
C TRP A 163 -7.44 5.23 9.32
N HIS A 164 -8.26 4.77 10.28
CA HIS A 164 -8.07 5.07 11.69
C HIS A 164 -6.69 4.59 12.16
N THR A 165 -6.33 3.35 11.83
CA THR A 165 -5.02 2.78 12.17
C THR A 165 -3.88 3.64 11.63
N LEU A 166 -3.90 4.00 10.35
CA LEU A 166 -2.89 4.87 9.74
C LEU A 166 -2.82 6.24 10.43
N GLY A 167 -3.96 6.82 10.80
CA GLY A 167 -4.02 8.08 11.55
C GLY A 167 -3.41 7.99 12.95
N THR A 168 -3.54 6.83 13.61
CA THR A 168 -2.97 6.60 14.95
C THR A 168 -1.47 6.37 14.95
N LEU A 169 -0.85 5.99 13.82
CA LEU A 169 0.59 5.78 13.74
C LEU A 169 1.39 7.07 13.97
N GLY A 170 0.85 8.22 13.52
CA GLY A 170 1.48 9.53 13.66
C GLY A 170 2.76 9.75 12.83
N SER A 171 3.32 8.69 12.22
CA SER A 171 4.52 8.73 11.38
C SER A 171 4.22 8.86 9.89
N LEU A 172 2.96 8.69 9.47
CA LEU A 172 2.56 8.76 8.07
C LEU A 172 2.65 10.20 7.53
N GLU A 173 3.43 10.39 6.48
CA GLU A 173 3.67 11.69 5.84
C GLU A 173 3.09 11.76 4.43
N GLU A 174 3.05 10.64 3.72
CA GLU A 174 2.62 10.57 2.33
C GLU A 174 1.53 9.52 2.16
N LEU A 175 0.43 9.93 1.53
CA LEU A 175 -0.70 9.05 1.26
C LEU A 175 -1.13 9.18 -0.20
N ASP A 176 -1.12 8.06 -0.91
CA ASP A 176 -1.67 7.98 -2.26
C ASP A 176 -2.84 7.01 -2.30
N VAL A 177 -3.99 7.44 -2.82
CA VAL A 177 -5.17 6.57 -2.90
C VAL A 177 -5.88 6.68 -4.23
N VAL A 178 -6.31 5.53 -4.74
CA VAL A 178 -7.27 5.41 -5.83
C VAL A 178 -8.67 5.26 -5.23
N ASP A 179 -9.48 6.32 -5.33
CA ASP A 179 -10.87 6.36 -4.91
C ASP A 179 -11.79 6.14 -6.11
N GLU A 180 -11.94 4.87 -6.47
CA GLU A 180 -12.88 4.42 -7.48
C GLU A 180 -14.18 3.91 -6.85
N PRO A 181 -15.31 4.60 -7.05
CA PRO A 181 -16.59 4.09 -6.59
C PRO A 181 -16.91 2.80 -7.33
N PHE A 182 -17.14 1.72 -6.58
CA PHE A 182 -17.42 0.36 -7.09
C PHE A 182 -18.72 0.27 -7.94
N SER A 183 -19.46 1.37 -8.11
CA SER A 183 -20.77 1.41 -8.78
C SER A 183 -20.74 1.20 -10.29
N VAL A 184 -19.56 1.24 -10.94
CA VAL A 184 -19.47 1.13 -12.41
C VAL A 184 -19.41 -0.33 -12.90
N LEU A 185 -19.16 -1.29 -12.01
CA LEU A 185 -19.21 -2.70 -12.37
C LEU A 185 -20.65 -3.21 -12.31
N THR A 186 -21.34 -3.18 -13.46
CA THR A 186 -22.69 -3.70 -13.68
C THR A 186 -22.89 -5.20 -13.35
N HIS A 187 -21.84 -5.88 -12.87
CA HIS A 187 -21.81 -7.30 -12.52
C HIS A 187 -21.23 -7.56 -11.13
N ALA A 188 -21.37 -6.62 -10.19
CA ALA A 188 -21.04 -6.87 -8.78
C ALA A 188 -21.71 -8.18 -8.32
N PRO A 189 -20.95 -9.18 -7.82
CA PRO A 189 -21.51 -10.41 -7.29
C PRO A 189 -22.53 -10.07 -6.21
N ALA A 190 -23.67 -10.76 -6.20
CA ALA A 190 -24.70 -10.58 -5.19
C ALA A 190 -24.07 -10.66 -3.78
N GLY A 191 -24.10 -9.56 -3.02
CA GLY A 191 -23.50 -9.46 -1.69
C GLY A 191 -22.50 -8.33 -1.50
N TYR A 192 -22.01 -7.69 -2.57
CA TYR A 192 -21.20 -6.47 -2.42
C TYR A 192 -22.09 -5.29 -2.01
N ILE A 193 -21.97 -4.86 -0.76
CA ILE A 193 -22.56 -3.61 -0.27
C ILE A 193 -21.91 -2.47 -1.06
N ALA A 194 -22.72 -1.49 -1.48
CA ALA A 194 -22.20 -0.27 -2.10
C ALA A 194 -21.20 0.40 -1.15
N VAL A 195 -19.90 0.22 -1.44
CA VAL A 195 -18.83 0.83 -0.67
C VAL A 195 -18.90 2.33 -0.91
N LYS A 196 -19.03 3.10 0.18
CA LYS A 196 -19.02 4.55 0.10
C LYS A 196 -17.68 5.01 -0.49
N PRO A 197 -17.65 6.06 -1.33
CA PRO A 197 -16.40 6.67 -1.78
C PRO A 197 -15.52 6.99 -0.57
N LEU A 198 -14.22 6.77 -0.70
CA LEU A 198 -13.28 6.96 0.39
C LEU A 198 -13.32 8.39 0.93
N ALA A 199 -13.46 9.37 0.03
CA ALA A 199 -13.59 10.78 0.40
C ALA A 199 -14.81 11.09 1.29
N SER A 200 -15.72 10.15 1.50
CA SER A 200 -16.90 10.30 2.36
C SER A 200 -16.80 9.55 3.70
N THR A 201 -15.72 8.82 3.97
CA THR A 201 -15.54 8.13 5.24
C THR A 201 -14.93 9.07 6.29
N GLU A 202 -15.49 9.09 7.49
CA GLU A 202 -15.04 9.96 8.59
C GLU A 202 -13.61 9.62 9.02
N THR A 203 -13.26 8.33 9.06
CA THR A 203 -11.92 7.84 9.44
C THR A 203 -10.85 8.34 8.48
N PHE A 204 -11.10 8.31 7.17
CA PHE A 204 -10.18 8.90 6.18
C PHE A 204 -10.06 10.41 6.33
N LEU A 205 -11.18 11.11 6.49
CA LEU A 205 -11.19 12.57 6.70
C LEU A 205 -10.57 12.98 8.04
N SER A 206 -10.42 12.06 8.98
CA SER A 206 -9.77 12.29 10.28
C SER A 206 -8.24 12.23 10.21
N LEU A 207 -7.65 11.78 9.09
CA LEU A 207 -6.20 11.73 8.92
C LEU A 207 -5.58 13.13 9.08
N ARG A 208 -4.45 13.20 9.80
CA ARG A 208 -3.69 14.42 10.09
C ARG A 208 -2.21 14.16 9.86
N GLY A 209 -1.40 15.21 9.78
CA GLY A 209 0.06 15.11 9.70
C GLY A 209 0.62 14.80 8.31
N LEU A 210 -0.23 14.59 7.30
CA LEU A 210 0.20 14.35 5.93
C LEU A 210 0.89 15.59 5.34
N LYS A 211 2.08 15.38 4.78
CA LYS A 211 2.80 16.35 3.95
C LYS A 211 2.34 16.30 2.50
N ASN A 212 1.99 15.10 2.02
CA ASN A 212 1.51 14.89 0.67
C ASN A 212 0.28 13.96 0.67
N LEU A 213 -0.72 14.32 -0.12
CA LEU A 213 -1.95 13.57 -0.31
C LEU A 213 -2.29 13.56 -1.80
N THR A 214 -2.21 12.39 -2.42
CA THR A 214 -2.64 12.17 -3.80
C THR A 214 -3.93 11.36 -3.79
N ILE A 215 -5.00 11.88 -4.38
CA ILE A 215 -6.25 11.15 -4.57
C ILE A 215 -6.56 11.09 -6.05
N CYS A 216 -6.55 9.88 -6.60
CA CYS A 216 -6.99 9.61 -7.96
C CYS A 216 -8.46 9.17 -7.91
N THR A 217 -9.38 9.93 -8.49
CA THR A 217 -10.81 9.58 -8.48
C THR A 217 -11.46 9.77 -9.85
N HIS A 218 -12.27 8.79 -10.27
CA HIS A 218 -13.09 8.89 -11.48
C HIS A 218 -14.47 9.53 -11.26
N ALA A 219 -14.79 9.93 -10.02
CA ALA A 219 -16.09 10.50 -9.70
C ALA A 219 -16.38 11.81 -10.49
N TYR A 220 -15.34 12.55 -10.88
CA TYR A 220 -15.48 13.83 -11.57
C TYR A 220 -15.47 13.71 -13.10
N ASP A 221 -14.75 12.75 -13.67
CA ASP A 221 -14.65 12.57 -15.13
C ASP A 221 -16.00 12.21 -15.76
N GLN A 222 -16.84 11.43 -15.07
CA GLN A 222 -18.15 11.03 -15.59
C GLN A 222 -19.10 12.22 -15.84
N LYS A 223 -18.94 13.34 -15.12
CA LYS A 223 -19.79 14.53 -15.32
C LYS A 223 -19.36 15.32 -16.57
N GLN A 224 -18.06 15.43 -16.82
CA GLN A 224 -17.56 16.06 -18.05
C GLN A 224 -17.88 15.21 -19.28
N ASP A 225 -17.82 13.89 -19.17
CA ASP A 225 -18.07 12.99 -20.30
C ASP A 225 -19.57 12.92 -20.65
N LYS A 226 -20.47 13.03 -19.66
CA LYS A 226 -21.91 13.21 -19.91
C LYS A 226 -22.23 14.57 -20.52
N ALA A 227 -21.59 15.65 -20.08
CA ALA A 227 -21.76 16.96 -20.70
C ALA A 227 -21.29 16.91 -22.17
N THR A 228 -20.07 16.48 -22.44
CA THR A 228 -19.53 16.44 -23.80
C THR A 228 -20.26 15.46 -24.74
N LYS A 229 -20.74 14.30 -24.25
CA LYS A 229 -21.61 13.41 -25.03
C LYS A 229 -22.99 14.02 -25.32
N THR A 230 -23.57 14.76 -24.36
CA THR A 230 -24.84 15.47 -24.57
C THR A 230 -24.68 16.59 -25.61
N TRP A 231 -23.57 17.33 -25.57
CA TRP A 231 -23.25 18.35 -26.57
C TRP A 231 -23.00 17.76 -27.97
N ARG A 232 -22.32 16.62 -28.08
CA ARG A 232 -22.11 15.93 -29.39
C ARG A 232 -23.41 15.42 -29.99
N ASN A 233 -24.32 14.87 -29.19
CA ASN A 233 -25.63 14.44 -29.68
C ASN A 233 -26.49 15.64 -30.13
N TRP A 234 -26.40 16.78 -29.42
CA TRP A 234 -27.12 18.00 -29.82
C TRP A 234 -26.65 18.59 -31.15
N ILE A 235 -25.34 18.53 -31.44
CA ILE A 235 -24.78 18.99 -32.72
C ILE A 235 -25.20 18.08 -33.88
N CYS A 236 -25.43 16.79 -33.64
CA CYS A 236 -25.88 15.85 -34.67
C CYS A 236 -27.38 15.97 -34.98
N ASP A 237 -28.23 16.29 -33.99
CA ASP A 237 -29.68 16.39 -34.17
C ASP A 237 -30.13 17.74 -34.77
N SER A 238 -29.25 18.75 -34.81
CA SER A 238 -29.57 20.10 -35.30
C SER A 238 -29.37 20.29 -36.82
N ASN A 239 -29.03 19.24 -37.56
CA ASN A 239 -28.65 19.29 -38.99
C ASN A 239 -29.66 18.58 -39.94
N HIS A 240 -30.95 18.61 -39.63
CA HIS A 240 -32.01 18.24 -40.58
C HIS A 240 -33.07 19.36 -40.70
N PRO A 241 -33.00 20.18 -41.77
CA PRO A 241 -34.15 20.92 -42.29
C PRO A 241 -35.12 20.01 -43.08
#